data_AF-A0A972TNF4-F1
#
_entry.id   AF-A0A972TNF4-F1
#
_cell.length_a   1.000
_cell.length_b   1.000
_cell.length_c   1.000
_cell.angle_alpha   90.00
_cell.angle_beta   90.00
_cell.angle_gamma   90.00
#
_symmetry.space_group_name_H-M   'P 1'
#
loop_
_entity.id
_entity.type
_entity.pdbx_description
1 polymer ?
#
loop_
_entity_poly.entity_id
_entity_poly.type
_entity_poly.pdbx_seq_one_letter_code
_entity_poly.pdbx_strand_id
1 'polypeptide(L)'
;MGISLRIFLVNDNDSIQRFPLARFERLIQRDPKERLPQYAGKRVRYVEVALELEQRKPIGILRILYLIMPFDSEGRVDATEQEKEQRLGIDMIPPMLPDRDSSQVVEARHRFAKKRFDNEYRWKPTQEIEFAIMKAIFGND
;
A
#
# COMPACT_ATOMS: atom_id res chain seq x y z
N MET A 1 -21.10 -13.48 4.29
CA MET A 1 -20.03 -12.52 4.63
C MET A 1 -18.98 -12.56 3.54
N GLY A 2 -18.30 -11.45 3.26
CA GLY A 2 -17.25 -11.38 2.25
C GLY A 2 -16.23 -10.28 2.55
N ILE A 3 -15.11 -10.29 1.82
CA ILE A 3 -14.07 -9.27 1.93
C ILE A 3 -13.98 -8.51 0.61
N SER A 4 -13.77 -7.19 0.68
CA SER A 4 -13.53 -6.37 -0.51
C SER A 4 -12.34 -5.45 -0.30
N LEU A 5 -11.49 -5.36 -1.33
CA LEU A 5 -10.39 -4.41 -1.38
C LEU A 5 -10.83 -3.12 -2.09
N ARG A 6 -10.56 -1.96 -1.48
CA ARG A 6 -10.72 -0.65 -2.11
C ARG A 6 -9.37 0.06 -2.14
N ILE A 7 -9.07 0.64 -3.31
CA ILE A 7 -7.86 1.42 -3.54
C ILE A 7 -8.25 2.88 -3.74
N PHE A 8 -7.54 3.80 -3.09
CA PHE A 8 -7.67 5.23 -3.27
C PHE A 8 -6.32 5.84 -3.61
N LEU A 9 -6.22 6.60 -4.69
CA LEU A 9 -5.06 7.45 -4.94
C LEU A 9 -5.26 8.78 -4.20
N VAL A 10 -4.18 9.32 -3.64
CA VAL A 10 -4.19 10.61 -2.94
C VAL A 10 -3.34 11.58 -3.76
N ASN A 11 -4.00 12.64 -4.24
CA ASN A 11 -3.35 13.65 -5.05
C ASN A 11 -2.54 14.64 -4.19
N ASP A 12 -1.77 15.52 -4.83
CA ASP A 12 -0.91 16.49 -4.14
C ASP A 12 -1.71 17.51 -3.30
N ASN A 13 -2.98 17.76 -3.65
CA ASN A 13 -3.91 18.60 -2.90
C ASN A 13 -4.71 17.84 -1.82
N ASP A 14 -4.24 16.65 -1.42
CA ASP A 14 -4.87 15.74 -0.45
C ASP A 14 -6.29 15.26 -0.84
N SER A 15 -6.76 15.55 -2.06
CA SER A 15 -7.98 14.93 -2.58
C SER A 15 -7.77 13.44 -2.81
N ILE A 16 -8.76 12.65 -2.40
CA ILE A 16 -8.78 11.21 -2.63
C ILE A 16 -9.59 10.88 -3.88
N GLN A 17 -9.11 9.93 -4.67
CA GLN A 17 -9.82 9.40 -5.82
C GLN A 17 -9.88 7.89 -5.72
N ARG A 18 -11.09 7.33 -5.82
CA ARG A 18 -11.25 5.87 -5.91
C ARG A 18 -10.59 5.35 -7.18
N PHE A 19 -9.79 4.30 -7.03
CA PHE A 19 -9.11 3.65 -8.14
C PHE A 19 -9.65 2.23 -8.34
N PRO A 20 -10.02 1.84 -9.57
CA PRO A 20 -10.57 0.50 -9.83
C PRO A 20 -9.57 -0.60 -9.49
N LEU A 21 -10.02 -1.62 -8.73
CA LEU A 21 -9.15 -2.73 -8.29
C LEU A 21 -8.50 -3.47 -9.47
N ALA A 22 -9.28 -3.81 -10.51
CA ALA A 22 -8.73 -4.48 -11.69
C ALA A 22 -7.65 -3.65 -12.41
N ARG A 23 -7.74 -2.32 -12.32
CA ARG A 23 -6.73 -1.41 -12.89
C ARG A 23 -5.48 -1.37 -12.01
N PHE A 24 -5.67 -1.39 -10.69
CA PHE A 24 -4.58 -1.49 -9.71
C PHE A 24 -3.80 -2.80 -9.89
N GLU A 25 -4.50 -3.93 -10.00
CA GLU A 25 -3.86 -5.24 -10.20
C GLU A 25 -2.98 -5.26 -11.44
N ARG A 26 -3.48 -4.72 -12.58
CA ARG A 26 -2.66 -4.59 -13.80
C ARG A 26 -1.45 -3.67 -13.62
N LEU A 27 -1.58 -2.57 -12.86
CA LEU A 27 -0.44 -1.69 -12.55
C LEU A 27 0.63 -2.42 -11.74
N ILE A 28 0.22 -3.12 -10.67
CA ILE A 28 1.14 -3.88 -9.81
C ILE A 28 1.77 -5.05 -10.57
N GLN A 29 1.04 -5.69 -11.48
CA GLN A 29 1.57 -6.71 -12.39
C GLN A 29 2.45 -6.12 -13.50
N ARG A 30 2.58 -4.79 -13.58
CA ARG A 30 3.30 -4.06 -14.63
C ARG A 30 2.85 -4.46 -16.04
N ASP A 31 1.53 -4.61 -16.24
CA ASP A 31 0.96 -4.87 -17.56
C ASP A 31 1.46 -3.79 -18.54
N PRO A 32 2.05 -4.16 -19.69
CA PRO A 32 2.61 -3.20 -20.65
C PRO A 32 1.56 -2.21 -21.19
N LYS A 33 0.26 -2.54 -21.13
CA LYS A 33 -0.84 -1.67 -21.57
C LYS A 33 -1.35 -0.75 -20.46
N GLU A 34 -0.98 -0.97 -19.21
CA GLU A 34 -1.43 -0.19 -18.07
C GLU A 34 -0.35 0.83 -17.66
N ARG A 35 -0.69 2.11 -17.76
CA ARG A 35 0.17 3.22 -17.33
C ARG A 35 -0.67 4.43 -16.90
N LEU A 36 -0.08 5.26 -16.05
CA LEU A 36 -0.61 6.53 -15.56
C LEU A 36 0.38 7.67 -15.87
N PRO A 37 0.41 8.18 -17.12
CA PRO A 37 1.38 9.19 -17.53
C PRO A 37 1.35 10.48 -16.69
N GLN A 38 0.20 10.83 -16.12
CA GLN A 38 0.06 11.98 -15.21
C GLN A 38 0.87 11.86 -13.91
N TYR A 39 1.32 10.65 -13.59
CA TYR A 39 2.16 10.34 -12.43
C TYR A 39 3.59 9.94 -12.82
N ALA A 40 3.99 10.12 -14.08
CA ALA A 40 5.34 9.82 -14.53
C ALA A 40 6.41 10.51 -13.66
N GLY A 41 7.38 9.74 -13.18
CA GLY A 41 8.47 10.17 -12.30
C GLY A 41 8.04 10.57 -10.90
N LYS A 42 6.79 10.33 -10.49
CA LYS A 42 6.26 10.72 -9.18
C LYS A 42 6.24 9.55 -8.20
N ARG A 43 6.26 9.89 -6.91
CA ARG A 43 5.92 8.98 -5.81
C ARG A 43 4.51 9.31 -5.33
N VAL A 44 3.54 8.49 -5.71
CA VAL A 44 2.12 8.75 -5.46
C VAL A 44 1.67 8.09 -4.17
N ARG A 45 1.04 8.86 -3.29
CA ARG A 45 0.38 8.33 -2.10
C ARG A 45 -0.88 7.58 -2.50
N TYR A 46 -1.09 6.40 -1.92
CA TYR A 46 -2.33 5.66 -2.07
C TYR A 46 -2.73 4.98 -0.76
N VAL A 47 -3.99 4.55 -0.70
CA VAL A 47 -4.55 3.84 0.44
C VAL A 47 -5.18 2.54 -0.03
N GLU A 48 -4.82 1.46 0.64
CA GLU A 48 -5.44 0.16 0.48
C GLU A 48 -6.33 -0.12 1.70
N VAL A 49 -7.60 -0.42 1.46
CA VAL A 49 -8.58 -0.70 2.51
C VAL A 49 -9.22 -2.06 2.28
N ALA A 50 -9.03 -2.97 3.23
CA ALA A 50 -9.74 -4.24 3.28
C ALA A 50 -11.01 -4.08 4.13
N LEU A 51 -12.16 -4.34 3.52
CA LEU A 51 -13.47 -4.17 4.11
C LEU A 51 -14.13 -5.51 4.40
N GLU A 52 -14.85 -5.58 5.50
CA GLU A 52 -15.82 -6.63 5.77
C GLU A 52 -17.17 -6.26 5.17
N LEU A 53 -17.78 -7.21 4.47
CA LEU A 53 -19.05 -7.06 3.79
C LEU A 53 -20.12 -8.01 4.33
N GLU A 54 -21.30 -7.46 4.55
CA GLU A 54 -22.54 -8.21 4.75
C GLU A 54 -23.56 -7.77 3.70
N GLN A 55 -24.19 -8.72 3.01
CA GLN A 55 -25.16 -8.45 1.92
C GLN A 55 -24.64 -7.41 0.89
N ARG A 56 -23.35 -7.47 0.54
CA ARG A 56 -22.63 -6.55 -0.37
C ARG A 56 -22.48 -5.11 0.13
N LYS A 57 -22.84 -4.81 1.38
CA LYS A 57 -22.62 -3.52 2.04
C LYS A 57 -21.43 -3.59 2.99
N PRO A 58 -20.55 -2.57 3.04
CA PRO A 58 -19.50 -2.50 4.04
C PRO A 58 -20.07 -2.38 5.45
N ILE A 59 -19.61 -3.21 6.36
CA ILE A 59 -19.99 -3.17 7.78
C ILE A 59 -18.80 -2.87 8.70
N GLY A 60 -17.57 -3.01 8.19
CA GLY A 60 -16.35 -2.77 8.96
C GLY A 60 -15.10 -2.64 8.09
N ILE A 61 -14.05 -2.08 8.67
CA ILE A 61 -12.70 -2.04 8.08
C ILE A 61 -11.85 -3.07 8.81
N LEU A 62 -11.37 -4.07 8.08
CA LEU A 62 -10.45 -5.09 8.60
C LEU A 62 -9.02 -4.57 8.65
N ARG A 63 -8.64 -3.76 7.65
CA ARG A 63 -7.29 -3.20 7.53
C ARG A 63 -7.30 -1.95 6.68
N ILE A 64 -6.47 -0.98 7.06
CA ILE A 64 -6.13 0.19 6.25
C ILE A 64 -4.61 0.35 6.19
N LEU A 65 -4.08 0.61 4.99
CA LEU A 65 -2.67 0.83 4.75
C LEU A 65 -2.47 2.10 3.94
N TYR A 66 -1.56 2.95 4.42
CA TYR A 66 -1.17 4.21 3.78
C TYR A 66 0.20 4.02 3.14
N LEU A 67 0.21 3.86 1.81
CA LEU A 67 1.37 3.42 1.05
C LEU A 67 1.79 4.43 -0.01
N ILE A 68 3.04 4.34 -0.47
CA ILE A 68 3.61 5.16 -1.54
C ILE A 68 3.91 4.24 -2.72
N MET A 69 3.44 4.60 -3.90
CA MET A 69 3.69 3.92 -5.17
C MET A 69 4.62 4.77 -6.04
N PRO A 70 5.88 4.35 -6.23
CA PRO A 70 6.80 5.01 -7.13
C PRO A 70 6.48 4.69 -8.59
N PHE A 71 6.52 5.72 -9.44
CA PHE A 71 6.33 5.59 -10.88
C PHE A 71 7.60 5.96 -11.63
N ASP A 72 7.89 5.23 -12.70
CA ASP A 72 8.96 5.52 -13.64
C ASP A 72 8.62 6.72 -14.55
N SER A 73 9.56 7.10 -15.41
CA SER A 73 9.40 8.22 -16.34
C SER A 73 8.30 8.03 -17.40
N GLU A 74 7.77 6.82 -17.58
CA GLU A 74 6.66 6.54 -18.49
C GLU A 74 5.30 6.50 -17.76
N GLY A 75 5.30 6.60 -16.44
CA GLY A 75 4.10 6.48 -15.61
C GLY A 75 3.69 5.03 -15.37
N ARG A 76 4.63 4.08 -15.39
CA ARG A 76 4.42 2.70 -14.91
C ARG A 76 4.95 2.58 -13.49
N VAL A 77 4.54 1.55 -12.75
CA VAL A 77 5.15 1.27 -11.45
C VAL A 77 6.64 1.01 -11.65
N ASP A 78 7.47 1.73 -10.90
CA ASP A 78 8.92 1.64 -11.04
C ASP A 78 9.40 0.23 -10.68
N ALA A 79 9.99 -0.45 -11.66
CA ALA A 79 10.39 -1.84 -11.54
C ALA A 79 11.45 -2.08 -10.45
N THR A 80 12.40 -1.17 -10.32
CA THR A 80 13.51 -1.26 -9.37
C THR A 80 13.02 -1.00 -7.96
N GLU A 81 12.19 0.02 -7.76
CA GLU A 81 11.57 0.31 -6.47
C GLU A 81 10.62 -0.82 -6.05
N GLN A 82 9.86 -1.39 -6.97
CA GLN A 82 8.96 -2.51 -6.67
C GLN A 82 9.73 -3.77 -6.25
N GLU A 83 10.87 -4.07 -6.89
CA GLU A 83 11.73 -5.18 -6.45
C GLU A 83 12.33 -4.92 -5.07
N LYS A 84 12.77 -3.69 -4.82
CA LYS A 84 13.29 -3.25 -3.51
C LYS A 84 12.22 -3.37 -2.41
N GLU A 85 11.00 -2.94 -2.69
CA GLU A 85 9.85 -3.08 -1.80
C GLU A 85 9.57 -4.55 -1.47
N GLN A 86 9.52 -5.43 -2.48
CA GLN A 86 9.30 -6.87 -2.28
C GLN A 86 10.41 -7.51 -1.44
N ARG A 87 11.68 -7.15 -1.70
CA ARG A 87 12.83 -7.64 -0.92
C ARG A 87 12.75 -7.21 0.54
N LEU A 88 12.43 -5.94 0.79
CA LEU A 88 12.19 -5.44 2.15
C LEU A 88 10.99 -6.16 2.80
N GLY A 89 9.96 -6.46 2.02
CA GLY A 89 8.81 -7.28 2.41
C GLY A 89 9.21 -8.64 2.97
N ILE A 90 10.08 -9.34 2.25
CA ILE A 90 10.63 -10.64 2.66
C ILE A 90 11.52 -10.48 3.91
N ASP A 91 12.41 -9.49 3.93
CA ASP A 91 13.33 -9.24 5.05
C ASP A 91 12.60 -8.84 6.35
N MET A 92 11.36 -8.36 6.27
CA MET A 92 10.50 -8.07 7.42
C MET A 92 9.93 -9.33 8.09
N ILE A 93 9.88 -10.47 7.39
CA ILE A 93 9.35 -11.71 7.95
C ILE A 93 10.38 -12.27 8.95
N PRO A 94 10.03 -12.41 10.23
CA PRO A 94 10.93 -13.00 11.20
C PRO A 94 11.25 -14.46 10.80
N PRO A 95 12.48 -14.93 11.04
CA PRO A 95 12.84 -16.32 10.75
C PRO A 95 11.91 -17.27 11.53
N MET A 96 11.40 -18.30 10.84
CA MET A 96 10.46 -19.29 11.41
C MET A 96 11.12 -20.21 12.46
N LEU A 97 12.45 -20.26 12.51
CA LEU A 97 13.22 -21.04 13.47
C LEU A 97 14.18 -20.12 14.23
N PRO A 98 14.26 -20.18 15.57
CA PRO A 98 15.27 -19.48 16.32
C PRO A 98 16.65 -20.09 15.98
N ASP A 99 17.58 -19.22 15.62
CA ASP A 99 18.96 -19.60 15.32
C ASP A 99 19.63 -20.10 16.61
N ARG A 100 20.02 -21.37 16.66
CA ARG A 100 20.53 -22.00 17.90
C ARG A 100 21.96 -21.56 18.27
N ASP A 101 22.61 -20.74 17.45
CA ASP A 101 24.05 -20.47 17.53
C ASP A 101 24.49 -18.99 17.53
N SER A 102 23.60 -18.02 17.76
CA SER A 102 24.03 -16.61 17.86
C SER A 102 23.93 -16.05 19.28
N SER A 103 25.04 -16.20 20.00
CA SER A 103 25.39 -15.33 21.13
C SER A 103 25.38 -13.86 20.66
N GLN A 104 24.47 -13.05 21.22
CA GLN A 104 24.44 -11.57 21.20
C GLN A 104 24.25 -10.79 19.88
N VAL A 105 24.21 -11.41 18.70
CA VAL A 105 23.86 -10.72 17.44
C VAL A 105 22.55 -11.28 16.87
N VAL A 106 21.46 -11.09 17.62
CA VAL A 106 20.14 -11.62 17.27
C VAL A 106 19.23 -10.49 16.75
N GLU A 107 18.69 -10.68 15.53
CA GLU A 107 17.41 -10.13 15.06
C GLU A 107 17.23 -8.59 14.94
N ALA A 108 18.24 -7.83 14.53
CA ALA A 108 18.01 -6.43 14.16
C ALA A 108 17.62 -6.24 12.68
N ARG A 109 17.94 -7.20 11.79
CA ARG A 109 17.69 -7.09 10.33
C ARG A 109 16.22 -6.87 10.00
N HIS A 110 15.31 -7.65 10.59
CA HIS A 110 13.87 -7.51 10.37
C HIS A 110 13.34 -6.15 10.88
N ARG A 111 13.89 -5.64 12.01
CA ARG A 111 13.52 -4.33 12.58
C ARG A 111 13.99 -3.19 11.70
N PHE A 112 15.23 -3.28 11.18
CA PHE A 112 15.77 -2.29 10.25
C PHE A 112 15.05 -2.34 8.90
N ALA A 113 14.72 -3.53 8.38
CA ALA A 113 13.93 -3.69 7.16
C ALA A 113 12.54 -3.06 7.31
N LYS A 114 11.84 -3.33 8.43
CA LYS A 114 10.55 -2.70 8.73
C LYS A 114 10.65 -1.18 8.82
N LYS A 115 11.66 -0.65 9.53
CA LYS A 115 11.88 0.80 9.63
C LYS A 115 12.17 1.44 8.26
N ARG A 116 12.95 0.76 7.40
CA ARG A 116 13.22 1.23 6.04
C ARG A 116 11.95 1.20 5.18
N PHE A 117 11.17 0.12 5.26
CA PHE A 117 9.90 0.01 4.57
C PHE A 117 8.94 1.13 4.99
N ASP A 118 8.76 1.32 6.30
CA ASP A 118 7.88 2.35 6.84
C ASP A 118 8.32 3.77 6.44
N ASN A 119 9.63 4.02 6.37
CA ASN A 119 10.16 5.32 5.95
C ASN A 119 10.03 5.58 4.44
N GLU A 120 10.19 4.55 3.60
CA GLU A 120 10.24 4.72 2.14
C GLU A 120 8.87 4.57 1.48
N TYR A 121 8.04 3.66 1.98
CA TYR A 121 6.79 3.23 1.33
C TYR A 121 5.55 3.48 2.16
N ARG A 122 5.66 4.06 3.37
CA ARG A 122 4.48 4.50 4.14
C ARG A 122 4.47 6.00 4.34
N TRP A 123 3.27 6.51 4.57
CA TRP A 123 3.04 7.90 4.95
C TRP A 123 1.96 7.94 6.02
N LYS A 124 1.88 9.08 6.73
CA LYS A 124 0.87 9.30 7.77
C LYS A 124 -0.25 10.18 7.21
N PRO A 125 -1.52 9.76 7.26
CA PRO A 125 -2.63 10.56 6.78
C PRO A 125 -2.93 11.75 7.69
N THR A 126 -3.57 12.77 7.13
CA THR A 126 -4.25 13.82 7.91
C THR A 126 -5.65 13.32 8.31
N GLN A 127 -6.24 13.97 9.30
CA GLN A 127 -7.62 13.66 9.71
C GLN A 127 -8.61 13.89 8.57
N GLU A 128 -8.39 14.89 7.69
CA GLU A 128 -9.30 15.11 6.55
C GLU A 128 -9.28 13.95 5.56
N ILE A 129 -8.10 13.37 5.29
CA ILE A 129 -7.98 12.21 4.40
C ILE A 129 -8.66 10.99 5.02
N GLU A 130 -8.44 10.72 6.32
CA GLU A 130 -9.10 9.61 7.01
C GLU A 130 -10.62 9.76 6.95
N PHE A 131 -11.13 10.97 7.25
CA PHE A 131 -12.55 11.28 7.15
C PHE A 131 -13.10 11.08 5.74
N ALA A 132 -12.38 11.55 4.72
CA ALA A 132 -12.78 11.40 3.32
C ALA A 132 -12.84 9.90 2.93
N ILE A 133 -11.90 9.07 3.37
CA ILE A 133 -11.89 7.63 3.13
C ILE A 133 -13.08 6.96 3.80
N MET A 134 -13.34 7.27 5.08
CA MET A 134 -14.49 6.74 5.81
C MET A 134 -15.81 7.09 5.12
N LYS A 135 -15.97 8.36 4.74
CA LYS A 135 -17.13 8.83 3.98
C LYS A 135 -17.28 8.13 2.63
N ALA A 136 -16.18 7.90 1.91
CA ALA A 136 -16.21 7.16 0.64
C ALA A 136 -16.51 5.65 0.81
N ILE A 137 -16.27 5.09 2.00
CA ILE A 137 -16.54 3.68 2.31
C ILE A 137 -18.00 3.47 2.69
N PHE A 138 -18.46 4.20 3.70
CA PHE A 138 -19.75 3.97 4.36
C PHE A 138 -20.87 4.89 3.84
N GLY A 139 -20.53 5.98 3.15
CA GLY A 139 -21.48 7.03 2.80
C GLY A 139 -21.62 8.06 3.93
N ASN A 140 -22.44 9.09 3.69
CA ASN A 140 -22.98 9.91 4.78
C ASN A 140 -24.24 9.20 5.27
N ASP A 141 -24.32 8.90 6.56
CA ASP A 141 -25.63 8.88 7.25
C ASP A 141 -26.09 10.33 7.49
#